data_AF-A0AAV4AUA7-F1
#
_entry.id   AF-A0AAV4AUA7-F1
#
_cell.length_a   1.000
_cell.length_b   1.000
_cell.length_c   1.000
_cell.angle_alpha   90.00
_cell.angle_beta   90.00
_cell.angle_gamma   90.00
#
_symmetry.space_group_name_H-M   'P 1'
#
loop_
_entity.id
_entity.type
_entity.pdbx_description
1 polymer ?
#
loop_
_entity_poly.entity_id
_entity_poly.type
_entity_poly.pdbx_seq_one_letter_code
_entity_poly.pdbx_strand_id
1 'polypeptide(L)'
;MLADALVSWLSRCGENDLIALNAKKFTSSNVPEDEGGMTESDQRTVLEQFHTGEVKVLVSTSVAEEGLDIRQCNIVIKYNHIGNEVSKVQTQGRSRTFGGVSILLAFPDILERERMNCLRAELMKKALDKIGEKNQAEFRRAVNEYQSQLFLLWDLAEREEALRRLQMRDVPFKVQTRTQQVERHHPTEAPEEQDVCKIREAAEASLSKDRDA
;
A
#
# COMPACT_ATOMS: atom_id res chain seq x y z
N MET A 1 -3.57 16.46 -8.16
CA MET A 1 -4.06 15.44 -7.20
C MET A 1 -4.66 16.12 -5.96
N LEU A 2 -5.41 15.43 -5.08
CA LEU A 2 -5.99 16.06 -3.86
C LEU A 2 -4.91 16.67 -2.96
N ALA A 3 -3.77 15.98 -2.82
CA ALA A 3 -2.63 16.48 -2.05
C ALA A 3 -2.09 17.81 -2.59
N ASP A 4 -1.90 17.95 -3.92
CA ASP A 4 -1.47 19.22 -4.52
C ASP A 4 -2.50 20.32 -4.33
N ALA A 5 -3.80 19.98 -4.45
CA ALA A 5 -4.88 20.94 -4.28
C ALA A 5 -4.93 21.49 -2.84
N LEU A 6 -4.76 20.62 -1.84
CA LEU A 6 -4.70 21.01 -0.42
C LEU A 6 -3.48 21.87 -0.11
N VAL A 7 -2.30 21.50 -0.60
CA VAL A 7 -1.08 22.31 -0.42
C VAL A 7 -1.24 23.68 -1.08
N SER A 8 -1.75 23.71 -2.32
CA SER A 8 -2.03 24.95 -3.04
C SER A 8 -3.06 25.82 -2.30
N TRP A 9 -4.09 25.21 -1.73
CA TRP A 9 -5.09 25.92 -0.93
C TRP A 9 -4.47 26.50 0.36
N LEU A 10 -3.70 25.70 1.13
CA LEU A 10 -3.02 26.16 2.34
C LEU A 10 -2.11 27.36 2.08
N SER A 11 -1.38 27.35 0.97
CA SER A 11 -0.48 28.44 0.59
C SER A 11 -1.20 29.68 0.04
N ARG A 12 -2.47 29.57 -0.35
CA ARG A 12 -3.28 30.66 -0.92
C ARG A 12 -4.33 31.21 0.04
N CYS A 13 -4.52 30.59 1.20
CA CYS A 13 -5.45 31.07 2.21
C CYS A 13 -5.04 32.48 2.66
N GLY A 14 -5.99 33.41 2.75
CA GLY A 14 -5.75 34.79 3.19
C GLY A 14 -5.39 34.93 4.68
N GLU A 15 -5.24 33.82 5.39
CA GLU A 15 -4.80 33.77 6.79
C GLU A 15 -3.27 33.57 6.83
N ASN A 16 -2.57 34.61 7.29
CA ASN A 16 -1.11 34.61 7.39
C ASN A 16 -0.56 33.44 8.24
N ASP A 17 -1.32 33.02 9.25
CA ASP A 17 -0.94 31.93 10.15
C ASP A 17 -0.85 30.58 9.42
N LEU A 18 -1.71 30.34 8.43
CA LEU A 18 -1.70 29.11 7.64
C LEU A 18 -0.56 29.08 6.62
N ILE A 19 -0.26 30.22 6.01
CA ILE A 19 0.88 30.34 5.08
C ILE A 19 2.19 30.09 5.83
N ALA A 20 2.31 30.57 7.07
CA ALA A 20 3.48 30.37 7.93
C ALA A 20 3.74 28.91 8.35
N LEU A 21 2.81 27.99 8.05
CA LEU A 21 2.99 26.56 8.29
C LEU A 21 3.83 25.86 7.21
N ASN A 22 4.02 26.51 6.05
CA ASN A 22 4.82 25.99 4.93
C ASN A 22 4.48 24.52 4.60
N ALA A 23 3.25 24.27 4.14
CA ALA A 23 2.79 22.92 3.85
C ALA A 23 3.48 22.33 2.62
N LYS A 24 3.86 21.05 2.68
CA LYS A 24 4.39 20.31 1.53
C LYS A 24 3.69 18.97 1.32
N LYS A 25 3.65 18.53 0.07
CA LYS A 25 3.12 17.21 -0.29
C LYS A 25 4.15 16.12 0.01
N PHE A 26 3.66 14.91 0.30
CA PHE A 26 4.47 13.72 0.50
C PHE A 26 3.77 12.50 -0.11
N THR A 27 4.20 12.06 -1.29
CA THR A 27 3.52 11.03 -2.10
C THR A 27 4.46 9.89 -2.49
N SER A 28 3.96 8.89 -3.23
CA SER A 28 4.67 7.63 -3.50
C SER A 28 5.77 7.81 -4.53
N SER A 29 6.84 7.03 -4.40
CA SER A 29 7.87 6.88 -5.43
C SER A 29 7.49 5.90 -6.55
N ASN A 30 6.44 5.09 -6.34
CA ASN A 30 5.96 4.15 -7.35
C ASN A 30 5.04 4.79 -8.41
N VAL A 31 4.75 6.09 -8.27
CA VAL A 31 3.89 6.84 -9.20
C VAL A 31 4.78 7.82 -9.96
N PRO A 32 4.61 7.97 -11.28
CA PRO A 32 5.34 8.99 -12.05
C PRO A 32 5.09 10.40 -11.51
N GLU A 33 6.05 11.31 -11.65
CA GLU A 33 5.92 12.71 -11.19
C GLU A 33 4.72 13.43 -11.82
N ASP A 34 4.46 13.17 -13.11
CA ASP A 34 3.33 13.74 -13.85
C ASP A 34 1.96 13.35 -13.27
N GLU A 35 1.91 12.21 -12.57
CA GLU A 35 0.71 11.72 -11.88
C GLU A 35 0.71 12.09 -10.38
N GLY A 36 1.69 12.88 -9.93
CA GLY A 36 1.79 13.38 -8.57
C GLY A 36 2.65 12.52 -7.64
N GLY A 37 3.49 11.64 -8.17
CA GLY A 37 4.52 10.93 -7.40
C GLY A 37 5.70 11.82 -6.99
N MET A 38 6.61 11.26 -6.19
CA MET A 38 7.81 11.93 -5.69
C MET A 38 8.99 10.96 -5.69
N THR A 39 10.17 11.43 -6.08
CA THR A 39 11.39 10.61 -5.98
C THR A 39 11.78 10.36 -4.51
N GLU A 40 12.55 9.30 -4.27
CA GLU A 40 13.04 9.01 -2.91
C GLU A 40 13.95 10.13 -2.37
N SER A 41 14.71 10.80 -3.25
CA SER A 41 15.51 11.98 -2.89
C SER A 41 14.65 13.15 -2.42
N ASP A 42 13.54 13.41 -3.11
CA ASP A 42 12.62 14.49 -2.73
C ASP A 42 11.91 14.18 -1.42
N GLN A 43 11.50 12.92 -1.23
CA GLN A 43 10.91 12.47 0.02
C GLN A 43 11.87 12.68 1.19
N ARG A 44 13.15 12.32 1.05
CA ARG A 44 14.17 12.53 2.09
C ARG A 44 14.34 14.02 2.41
N THR A 45 14.44 14.85 1.39
CA THR A 45 14.59 16.32 1.54
C THR A 45 13.39 16.91 2.28
N VAL A 46 12.16 16.53 1.90
CA VAL A 46 10.95 17.02 2.56
C VAL A 46 10.86 16.54 4.02
N LEU A 47 11.31 15.32 4.32
CA LEU A 47 11.37 14.82 5.69
C LEU A 47 12.40 15.55 6.55
N GLU A 48 13.57 15.85 5.99
CA GLU A 48 14.60 16.66 6.67
C GLU A 48 14.05 18.07 6.98
N GLN A 49 13.40 18.71 6.01
CA GLN A 49 12.75 20.02 6.21
C GLN A 49 11.62 19.98 7.25
N PHE A 50 10.90 18.86 7.34
CA PHE A 50 9.91 18.66 8.38
C PHE A 50 10.56 18.51 9.77
N HIS A 51 11.69 17.80 9.84
CA HIS A 51 12.43 17.57 11.08
C HIS A 51 13.11 18.84 11.61
N THR A 52 13.57 19.73 10.71
CA THR A 52 14.14 21.03 11.09
C THR A 52 13.07 22.07 11.44
N GLY A 53 11.79 21.78 11.17
CA GLY A 53 10.66 22.68 11.39
C GLY A 53 10.47 23.76 10.31
N GLU A 54 11.22 23.68 9.20
CA GLU A 54 11.02 24.52 8.02
C GLU A 54 9.63 24.25 7.41
N VAL A 55 9.24 22.98 7.35
CA VAL A 55 7.90 22.52 6.96
C VAL A 55 7.17 22.06 8.22
N LYS A 56 6.01 22.64 8.53
CA LYS A 56 5.23 22.27 9.73
C LYS A 56 4.04 21.36 9.41
N VAL A 57 3.67 21.25 8.13
CA VAL A 57 2.53 20.44 7.67
C VAL A 57 2.95 19.58 6.49
N LEU A 58 2.74 18.28 6.62
CA LEU A 58 2.87 17.32 5.52
C LEU A 58 1.50 16.84 5.08
N VAL A 59 1.21 16.97 3.79
CA VAL A 59 0.00 16.45 3.16
C VAL A 59 0.37 15.19 2.40
N SER A 60 -0.01 14.03 2.92
CA SER A 60 0.36 12.74 2.34
C SER A 60 -0.83 11.93 1.84
N THR A 61 -0.56 11.04 0.88
CA THR A 61 -1.46 9.96 0.47
C THR A 61 -1.23 8.71 1.33
N SER A 62 -1.78 7.56 0.97
CA SER A 62 -1.65 6.28 1.71
C SER A 62 -0.21 5.82 1.98
N VAL A 63 0.77 6.44 1.33
CA VAL A 63 2.21 6.17 1.45
C VAL A 63 2.74 6.44 2.85
N ALA A 64 2.14 7.38 3.59
CA ALA A 64 2.54 7.65 4.97
C ALA A 64 1.91 6.70 6.00
N GLU A 65 0.99 5.81 5.61
CA GLU A 65 0.30 4.91 6.55
C GLU A 65 1.17 3.70 6.93
N GLU A 66 1.92 3.14 5.98
CA GLU A 66 2.81 2.00 6.20
C GLU A 66 4.29 2.40 6.08
N GLY A 67 5.11 1.97 7.04
CA GLY A 67 6.57 2.08 6.94
C GLY A 67 7.18 3.42 7.35
N LEU A 68 6.50 4.56 7.17
CA LEU A 68 7.09 5.87 7.48
C LEU A 68 7.01 6.20 8.99
N ASP A 69 8.16 6.31 9.67
CA ASP A 69 8.27 6.61 11.10
C ASP A 69 8.46 8.12 11.32
N ILE A 70 7.39 8.91 11.19
CA ILE A 70 7.44 10.35 11.47
C ILE A 70 7.34 10.58 13.00
N ARG A 71 8.46 10.40 13.71
CA ARG A 71 8.54 10.42 15.18
C ARG A 71 8.17 11.75 15.86
N GLN A 72 7.96 12.84 15.12
CA GLN A 72 7.80 14.19 15.66
C GLN A 72 6.42 14.82 15.41
N CYS A 73 5.45 14.06 14.88
CA CYS A 73 4.10 14.59 14.69
C CYS A 73 3.31 14.64 16.00
N ASN A 74 2.79 15.83 16.34
CA ASN A 74 1.87 16.02 17.46
C ASN A 74 0.40 15.84 17.04
N ILE A 75 0.08 16.04 15.76
CA ILE A 75 -1.30 15.96 15.25
C ILE A 75 -1.29 15.20 13.92
N VAL A 76 -2.20 14.23 13.80
CA VAL A 76 -2.43 13.49 12.55
C VAL A 76 -3.91 13.61 12.17
N ILE A 77 -4.19 14.17 10.99
CA ILE A 77 -5.53 14.34 10.47
C ILE A 77 -5.73 13.36 9.31
N LYS A 78 -6.70 12.44 9.46
CA LYS A 78 -7.13 11.53 8.39
C LYS A 78 -8.33 12.16 7.68
N TYR A 79 -8.19 12.49 6.40
CA TYR A 79 -9.25 13.09 5.60
C TYR A 79 -9.91 12.05 4.69
N ASN A 80 -11.14 11.66 5.04
CA ASN A 80 -11.99 10.68 4.37
C ASN A 80 -11.28 9.35 4.06
N HIS A 81 -10.26 9.01 4.84
CA HIS A 81 -9.40 7.85 4.63
C HIS A 81 -9.49 6.91 5.83
N ILE A 82 -9.79 5.65 5.56
CA ILE A 82 -9.84 4.58 6.54
C ILE A 82 -8.98 3.42 6.01
N GLY A 83 -7.92 3.10 6.73
CA GLY A 83 -7.18 1.84 6.54
C GLY A 83 -7.90 0.65 7.17
N ASN A 84 -7.33 -0.54 7.03
CA ASN A 84 -7.89 -1.77 7.63
C ASN A 84 -7.71 -1.77 9.16
N GLU A 85 -8.31 -2.75 9.85
CA GLU A 85 -8.21 -2.94 11.30
C GLU A 85 -6.76 -3.02 11.80
N VAL A 86 -5.84 -3.53 10.97
CA VAL A 86 -4.40 -3.57 11.22
C VAL A 86 -3.79 -2.17 11.19
N SER A 87 -4.18 -1.33 10.22
CA SER A 87 -3.71 0.05 10.09
C SER A 87 -4.14 0.90 11.30
N LYS A 88 -5.28 0.59 11.93
CA LYS A 88 -5.71 1.23 13.19
C LYS A 88 -4.78 0.87 14.36
N VAL A 89 -4.49 -0.42 14.56
CA VAL A 89 -3.59 -0.89 15.62
C VAL A 89 -2.18 -0.33 15.41
N GLN A 90 -1.71 -0.25 14.16
CA GLN A 90 -0.42 0.35 13.82
C GLN A 90 -0.42 1.87 14.02
N THR A 91 -1.51 2.58 13.68
CA THR A 91 -1.66 4.03 13.96
C THR A 91 -1.63 4.29 15.47
N GLN A 92 -2.31 3.47 16.27
CA GLN A 92 -2.30 3.57 17.74
C GLN A 92 -0.92 3.24 18.33
N GLY A 93 -0.22 2.23 17.81
CA GLY A 93 1.12 1.84 18.27
C GLY A 93 2.24 2.84 17.90
N ARG A 94 1.98 3.73 16.92
CA ARG A 94 2.90 4.77 16.43
C ARG A 94 2.63 6.16 17.04
N SER A 95 1.58 6.33 17.82
CA SER A 95 1.37 7.54 18.65
C SER A 95 2.31 7.49 19.87
N ARG A 96 3.61 7.66 19.64
CA ARG A 96 4.68 7.57 20.65
C ARG A 96 5.20 8.92 21.14
N THR A 97 4.61 10.02 20.70
CA THR A 97 4.85 11.34 21.30
C THR A 97 3.83 11.55 22.43
N PHE A 98 4.31 11.89 23.63
CA PHE A 98 3.47 12.26 24.76
C PHE A 98 2.57 13.45 24.36
N GLY A 99 1.26 13.20 24.17
CA GLY A 99 0.29 14.22 23.78
C GLY A 99 -0.13 14.26 22.30
N GLY A 100 0.25 13.25 21.49
CA GLY A 100 -0.18 13.17 20.09
C GLY A 100 -1.69 12.97 19.91
N VAL A 101 -2.33 13.76 19.04
CA VAL A 101 -3.78 13.69 18.75
C VAL A 101 -4.01 13.15 17.33
N SER A 102 -4.91 12.18 17.18
CA SER A 102 -5.38 11.71 15.87
C SER A 102 -6.84 12.10 15.65
N ILE A 103 -7.13 12.76 14.52
CA ILE A 103 -8.46 13.26 14.17
C ILE A 103 -8.88 12.62 12.85
N LEU A 104 -10.09 12.06 12.80
CA LEU A 104 -10.72 11.58 11.58
C LEU A 104 -11.76 12.60 11.12
N LEU A 105 -11.55 13.19 9.94
CA LEU A 105 -12.51 14.03 9.24
C LEU A 105 -13.10 13.21 8.09
N ALA A 106 -14.34 12.76 8.23
CA ALA A 106 -14.94 11.82 7.30
C ALA A 106 -16.44 12.07 7.12
N PHE A 107 -16.96 11.64 5.97
CA PHE A 107 -18.41 11.59 5.76
C PHE A 107 -19.07 10.49 6.63
N PRO A 108 -20.38 10.56 6.86
CA PRO A 108 -21.07 9.64 7.78
C PRO A 108 -20.89 8.15 7.45
N ASP A 109 -20.90 7.79 6.16
CA ASP A 109 -20.70 6.42 5.68
C ASP A 109 -19.31 5.87 6.03
N ILE A 110 -18.29 6.71 5.91
CA ILE A 110 -16.91 6.41 6.28
C ILE A 110 -16.82 6.31 7.81
N LEU A 111 -17.47 7.21 8.56
CA LEU A 111 -17.50 7.12 10.03
C LEU A 111 -18.11 5.80 10.54
N GLU A 112 -19.16 5.30 9.90
CA GLU A 112 -19.75 3.99 10.22
C GLU A 112 -18.77 2.84 10.00
N ARG A 113 -18.01 2.89 8.89
CA ARG A 113 -16.94 1.91 8.64
C ARG A 113 -15.85 1.97 9.70
N GLU A 114 -15.44 3.16 10.15
CA GLU A 114 -14.44 3.28 11.23
C GLU A 114 -14.97 2.67 12.53
N ARG A 115 -16.24 2.89 12.87
CA ARG A 115 -16.88 2.26 14.04
C ARG A 115 -16.84 0.74 13.95
N MET A 116 -17.08 0.18 12.76
CA MET A 116 -16.96 -1.26 12.53
C MET A 116 -15.52 -1.76 12.66
N ASN A 117 -14.56 -0.98 12.19
CA ASN A 117 -13.14 -1.31 12.37
C ASN A 117 -12.73 -1.26 13.85
N CYS A 118 -13.26 -0.33 14.67
CA CYS A 118 -13.09 -0.36 16.13
C CYS A 118 -13.53 -1.70 16.71
N LEU A 119 -14.74 -2.12 16.35
CA LEU A 119 -15.35 -3.33 16.90
C LEU A 119 -14.57 -4.57 16.48
N ARG A 120 -14.14 -4.65 15.22
CA ARG A 120 -13.28 -5.73 14.72
C ARG A 120 -11.95 -5.81 15.46
N ALA A 121 -11.31 -4.69 15.73
CA ALA A 121 -10.07 -4.65 16.51
C ALA A 121 -10.27 -5.17 17.95
N GLU A 122 -11.39 -4.83 18.59
CA GLU A 122 -11.73 -5.37 19.91
C GLU A 122 -11.97 -6.90 19.87
N LEU A 123 -12.70 -7.37 18.85
CA LEU A 123 -12.91 -8.81 18.64
C LEU A 123 -11.59 -9.54 18.36
N MET A 124 -10.68 -8.94 17.60
CA MET A 124 -9.34 -9.47 17.34
C MET A 124 -8.55 -9.63 18.65
N LYS A 125 -8.60 -8.63 19.54
CA LYS A 125 -7.97 -8.72 20.85
C LYS A 125 -8.55 -9.88 21.67
N LYS A 126 -9.89 -9.98 21.75
CA LYS A 126 -10.56 -11.09 22.45
C LYS A 126 -10.21 -12.46 21.85
N ALA A 127 -10.04 -12.54 20.53
CA ALA A 127 -9.61 -13.77 19.86
C ALA A 127 -8.17 -14.14 20.25
N LEU A 128 -7.26 -13.16 20.31
CA LEU A 128 -5.89 -13.36 20.78
C LEU A 128 -5.85 -13.81 22.24
N ASP A 129 -6.65 -13.21 23.12
CA ASP A 129 -6.76 -13.61 24.53
C ASP A 129 -7.21 -15.08 24.64
N LYS A 130 -8.26 -15.48 23.90
CA LYS A 130 -8.73 -16.86 23.83
C LYS A 130 -7.70 -17.85 23.27
N ILE A 131 -6.84 -17.40 22.36
CA ILE A 131 -5.73 -18.22 21.84
C ILE A 131 -4.66 -18.36 22.92
N GLY A 132 -4.35 -17.28 23.64
CA GLY A 132 -3.38 -17.28 24.74
C GLY A 132 -3.80 -18.13 25.93
N GLU A 133 -5.09 -18.30 26.17
CA GLU A 133 -5.64 -19.19 27.20
C GLU A 133 -5.49 -20.69 26.88
N LYS A 134 -5.25 -21.06 25.61
CA LYS A 134 -5.12 -22.47 25.21
C LYS A 134 -3.81 -23.06 25.69
N ASN A 135 -3.85 -24.32 26.11
CA ASN A 135 -2.63 -25.08 26.35
C ASN A 135 -1.90 -25.36 25.02
N GLN A 136 -0.59 -25.65 25.12
CA GLN A 136 0.27 -25.81 23.95
C GLN A 136 -0.16 -26.97 23.03
N ALA A 137 -0.76 -28.03 23.59
CA ALA A 137 -1.19 -29.20 22.82
C ALA A 137 -2.45 -28.92 21.99
N GLU A 138 -3.43 -28.24 22.57
CA GLU A 138 -4.65 -27.81 21.89
C GLU A 138 -4.36 -26.78 20.80
N PHE A 139 -3.49 -25.82 21.09
CA PHE A 139 -3.07 -24.83 20.10
C PHE A 139 -2.39 -25.49 18.90
N ARG A 140 -1.41 -26.38 19.13
CA ARG A 140 -0.73 -27.11 18.05
C ARG A 140 -1.70 -27.95 17.22
N ARG A 141 -2.67 -28.62 17.86
CA ARG A 141 -3.69 -29.41 17.14
C ARG A 141 -4.51 -28.53 16.21
N ALA A 142 -5.03 -27.41 16.72
CA ALA A 142 -5.83 -26.48 15.92
C ALA A 142 -5.05 -25.89 14.74
N VAL A 143 -3.78 -25.53 14.96
CA VAL A 143 -2.89 -25.03 13.90
C VAL A 143 -2.66 -26.09 12.82
N ASN A 144 -2.34 -27.32 13.21
CA ASN A 144 -2.07 -28.40 12.25
C ASN A 144 -3.33 -28.74 11.42
N GLU A 145 -4.50 -28.74 12.05
CA GLU A 145 -5.77 -28.97 11.34
C GLU A 145 -6.04 -27.86 10.32
N TYR A 146 -5.88 -26.61 10.72
CA TYR A 146 -6.06 -25.46 9.83
C TYR A 146 -5.07 -25.45 8.67
N GLN A 147 -3.79 -25.71 8.94
CA GLN A 147 -2.77 -25.84 7.90
C GLN A 147 -3.09 -26.96 6.91
N SER A 148 -3.55 -28.11 7.41
CA SER A 148 -3.93 -29.24 6.55
C SER A 148 -5.08 -28.88 5.62
N GLN A 149 -6.08 -28.15 6.11
CA GLN A 149 -7.20 -27.65 5.30
C GLN A 149 -6.73 -26.63 4.25
N LEU A 150 -5.82 -25.73 4.62
CA LEU A 150 -5.26 -24.75 3.68
C LEU A 150 -4.47 -25.41 2.56
N PHE A 151 -3.61 -26.39 2.86
CA PHE A 151 -2.87 -27.12 1.84
C PHE A 151 -3.81 -27.81 0.84
N LEU A 152 -4.86 -28.47 1.34
CA LEU A 152 -5.86 -29.08 0.47
C LEU A 152 -6.54 -28.05 -0.44
N LEU A 153 -6.88 -26.89 0.10
CA LEU A 153 -7.54 -25.82 -0.65
C LEU A 153 -6.61 -25.22 -1.72
N TRP A 154 -5.33 -25.06 -1.42
CA TRP A 154 -4.32 -24.61 -2.38
C TRP A 154 -4.09 -25.63 -3.49
N ASP A 155 -3.96 -26.92 -3.16
CA ASP A 155 -3.83 -27.99 -4.15
C ASP A 155 -5.02 -28.02 -5.12
N LEU A 156 -6.24 -27.79 -4.61
CA LEU A 156 -7.45 -27.69 -5.44
C LEU A 156 -7.42 -26.47 -6.35
N ALA A 157 -7.09 -25.30 -5.80
CA ALA A 157 -6.99 -24.07 -6.58
C ALA A 157 -5.92 -24.16 -7.68
N GLU A 158 -4.77 -24.78 -7.39
CA GLU A 158 -3.71 -25.01 -8.37
C GLU A 158 -4.18 -25.94 -9.49
N ARG A 159 -4.92 -27.00 -9.16
CA ARG A 159 -5.51 -27.91 -10.16
C ARG A 159 -6.55 -27.21 -11.02
N GLU A 160 -7.43 -26.40 -10.44
CA GLU A 160 -8.41 -25.61 -11.19
C GLU A 160 -7.73 -24.64 -12.14
N GLU A 161 -6.69 -23.93 -11.70
CA GLU A 161 -5.94 -23.00 -12.54
C GLU A 161 -5.17 -23.74 -13.65
N ALA A 162 -4.64 -24.94 -13.37
CA ALA A 162 -4.01 -25.79 -14.38
C ALA A 162 -5.01 -26.25 -15.46
N LEU A 163 -6.23 -26.65 -15.06
CA LEU A 163 -7.31 -27.00 -15.98
C LEU A 163 -7.75 -25.77 -16.79
N ARG A 164 -7.87 -24.61 -16.16
CA ARG A 164 -8.18 -23.34 -16.84
C ARG A 164 -7.12 -23.02 -17.90
N ARG A 165 -5.83 -23.17 -17.58
CA ARG A 165 -4.74 -23.00 -18.55
C ARG A 165 -4.80 -23.99 -19.70
N LEU A 166 -5.17 -25.25 -19.44
CA LEU A 166 -5.39 -26.26 -20.50
C LEU A 166 -6.56 -25.88 -21.41
N GLN A 167 -7.69 -25.44 -20.84
CA GLN A 167 -8.86 -25.01 -21.60
C GLN A 167 -8.58 -23.77 -22.46
N MET A 168 -7.66 -22.90 -22.02
CA MET A 168 -7.28 -21.68 -22.74
C MET A 168 -6.17 -21.91 -23.78
N ARG A 169 -5.59 -23.11 -23.85
CA ARG A 169 -4.37 -23.39 -24.63
C ARG A 169 -4.59 -23.28 -26.15
N ASP A 170 -5.77 -23.68 -26.63
CA ASP A 170 -6.16 -23.65 -28.05
C ASP A 170 -7.27 -22.63 -28.35
N VAL A 171 -7.57 -21.74 -27.40
CA VAL A 171 -8.59 -20.70 -27.57
C VAL A 171 -7.91 -19.46 -28.15
N PRO A 172 -8.30 -19.00 -29.35
CA PRO A 172 -7.74 -17.77 -29.91
C PRO A 172 -8.10 -16.58 -29.01
N PHE A 173 -7.09 -15.85 -28.58
CA PHE A 173 -7.24 -14.64 -27.77
C PHE A 173 -6.69 -13.42 -28.52
N LYS A 174 -7.33 -12.27 -28.34
CA LYS A 174 -6.89 -11.00 -28.94
C LYS A 174 -6.18 -10.17 -27.89
N VAL A 175 -4.88 -9.95 -28.07
CA VAL A 175 -4.10 -9.06 -27.20
C VAL A 175 -4.18 -7.65 -27.76
N GLN A 176 -4.79 -6.74 -27.02
CA GLN A 176 -4.74 -5.31 -27.32
C GLN A 176 -3.70 -4.66 -26.41
N THR A 177 -2.64 -4.11 -27.00
CA THR A 177 -1.75 -3.17 -26.32
C THR A 177 -2.10 -1.75 -26.76
N ARG A 178 -1.72 -0.76 -25.92
CA ARG A 178 -2.14 0.65 -26.07
C ARG A 178 -1.66 1.31 -27.39
N THR A 179 -0.75 0.68 -28.12
CA THR A 179 -0.10 1.24 -29.31
C THR A 179 -0.20 0.39 -30.59
N GLN A 180 -0.75 -0.84 -30.57
CA GLN A 180 -1.01 -1.62 -31.79
C GLN A 180 -1.95 -2.81 -31.53
N GLN A 181 -2.86 -3.12 -32.46
CA GLN A 181 -3.60 -4.38 -32.47
C GLN A 181 -2.78 -5.43 -33.21
N VAL A 182 -2.37 -6.49 -32.51
CA VAL A 182 -1.70 -7.63 -33.14
C VAL A 182 -2.48 -8.90 -32.77
N GLU A 183 -3.12 -9.52 -33.74
CA GLU A 183 -3.68 -10.87 -33.60
C GLU A 183 -2.52 -11.86 -33.71
N ARG A 184 -2.25 -12.62 -32.65
CA ARG A 184 -1.32 -13.75 -32.69
C ARG A 184 -2.03 -15.00 -32.19
N HIS A 185 -1.78 -16.12 -32.87
CA HIS A 185 -2.04 -17.45 -32.32
C HIS A 185 -0.87 -17.84 -31.41
N HIS A 186 -1.12 -18.67 -30.40
CA HIS A 186 -0.07 -19.17 -29.51
C HIS A 186 1.04 -19.83 -30.35
N PRO A 187 2.33 -19.63 -30.04
CA PRO A 187 3.39 -20.32 -30.75
C PRO A 187 3.21 -21.81 -30.47
N THR A 188 3.13 -22.62 -31.54
CA THR A 188 2.96 -24.08 -31.46
C THR A 188 4.17 -24.78 -30.82
N GLU A 189 5.23 -24.05 -30.51
CA GLU A 189 6.42 -24.52 -29.82
C GLU A 189 6.70 -23.60 -28.61
N ALA A 190 7.06 -24.21 -27.48
CA ALA A 190 7.56 -23.47 -26.32
C ALA A 190 8.73 -22.60 -26.76
N PRO A 191 8.83 -21.32 -26.33
CA PRO A 191 10.00 -20.52 -26.62
C PRO A 191 11.23 -21.27 -26.07
N GLU A 192 12.22 -21.52 -26.91
CA GLU A 192 13.50 -22.11 -26.48
C GLU A 192 14.05 -21.25 -25.31
N GLU A 193 14.65 -21.89 -24.31
CA GLU A 193 15.17 -21.23 -23.09
C GLU A 193 16.07 -20.00 -23.38
N GLN A 194 16.63 -19.91 -24.60
CA GLN A 194 17.41 -18.78 -25.08
C GLN A 194 16.60 -17.47 -25.22
N ASP A 195 15.30 -17.54 -25.51
CA ASP A 195 14.45 -16.34 -25.66
C ASP A 195 14.00 -15.77 -24.30
N VAL A 196 13.84 -16.63 -23.29
CA VAL A 196 13.55 -16.19 -21.91
C VAL A 196 14.76 -15.49 -21.30
N CYS A 197 15.98 -15.94 -21.63
CA CYS A 197 17.22 -15.29 -21.18
C CYS A 197 17.40 -13.90 -21.80
N LYS A 198 17.10 -13.72 -23.10
CA LYS A 198 17.18 -12.40 -23.76
C LYS A 198 16.18 -11.39 -23.22
N ILE A 199 14.98 -11.84 -22.82
CA ILE A 199 13.99 -10.96 -22.17
C ILE A 199 14.48 -10.55 -20.78
N ARG A 200 15.15 -11.44 -20.04
CA ARG A 200 15.74 -11.12 -18.73
C ARG A 200 16.93 -10.18 -18.85
N GLU A 201 17.82 -10.39 -19.82
CA GLU A 201 18.96 -9.49 -20.09
C GLU A 201 18.49 -8.10 -20.57
N ALA A 202 17.42 -8.01 -21.36
CA ALA A 202 16.85 -6.73 -21.77
C ALA A 202 16.19 -5.98 -20.60
N ALA A 203 15.55 -6.70 -19.66
CA ALA A 203 15.00 -6.13 -18.44
C ALA A 203 16.10 -5.66 -17.47
N GLU A 204 17.16 -6.45 -17.29
CA GLU A 204 18.32 -6.11 -16.45
C GLU A 204 19.16 -4.96 -17.05
N ALA A 205 19.31 -4.88 -18.37
CA ALA A 205 20.00 -3.77 -19.05
C ALA A 205 19.24 -2.44 -18.91
N SER A 206 17.90 -2.50 -18.87
CA SER A 206 17.05 -1.33 -18.63
C SER A 206 17.17 -0.82 -17.19
N LEU A 207 17.28 -1.74 -16.21
CA LEU A 207 17.51 -1.43 -14.79
C LEU A 207 18.91 -0.88 -14.48
N SER A 208 19.91 -1.11 -15.35
CA SER A 208 21.28 -0.61 -15.15
C SER A 208 21.46 0.85 -15.61
N LYS A 209 20.66 1.33 -16.56
CA LYS A 209 20.75 2.72 -17.06
C LYS A 209 20.15 3.75 -16.11
N ASP A 210 19.29 3.32 -15.18
CA ASP A 210 18.69 4.18 -14.16
C ASP A 210 19.56 4.33 -12.89
N ARG A 211 20.75 3.71 -12.84
CA ARG A 211 21.67 3.83 -11.69
C ARG A 211 22.83 4.80 -11.87
N ASP A 212 23.07 5.28 -13.09
CA ASP A 212 24.19 6.19 -13.42
C ASP A 212 23.72 7.57 -13.91
N ALA A 213 22.49 7.99 -13.57
CA ALA A 213 21.97 9.34 -13.83
C ALA A 213 21.50 10.02 -12.54
#